data_AF-A0AAD3X0M1-F1
#
_entry.id   AF-A0AAD3X0M1-F1
#
_cell.length_a   1.000
_cell.length_b   1.000
_cell.length_c   1.000
_cell.angle_alpha   90.00
_cell.angle_beta   90.00
_cell.angle_gamma   90.00
#
_symmetry.space_group_name_H-M   'P 1'
#
loop_
_entity.id
_entity.type
_entity.pdbx_description
1 polymer ?
#
loop_
_entity_poly.entity_id
_entity_poly.type
_entity_poly.pdbx_seq_one_letter_code
_entity_poly.pdbx_strand_id
1 'polypeptide(L)'
;MSPSISALPGLPAPLDEAPTSRMPAGPLPPGPRTNAWHRTGAVADEPHRGVRELVDALWHPGRFHRSADGLSTRIRQRPVPSAGACYPVQTHLMDRSGTHWAVDHEEGIFRRRDLAADRADGWPSPAADDGIARVVFTVLPGRSFGRYRHRAWPLWIADAAYAVAAVLFLLGVQAGPVEVGPSTRLRSLLGVPRATDADAWIRRGLAPEIPLAAIEIPHDPAPDPAARRALGARRSPATAEFGARIGGTPAPAIERIERASGQSWVRGATEVRSWSVPVTAPSTVVGAALWSAHLDAARLCYEAALLGDRGTRPVSGFSATGDRWILHALAFLDSPGGAR
;
A
#
# COMPACT_ATOMS: atom_id res chain seq x y z
N MET A 1 34.89 17.84 -5.23
CA MET A 1 33.82 18.78 -4.83
C MET A 1 32.51 18.21 -5.33
N SER A 2 31.71 17.62 -4.44
CA SER A 2 30.41 17.05 -4.78
C SER A 2 29.44 18.21 -5.02
N PRO A 3 28.68 18.24 -6.14
CA PRO A 3 27.71 19.30 -6.36
C PRO A 3 26.63 19.22 -5.27
N SER A 4 26.39 20.37 -4.66
CA SER A 4 25.35 20.62 -3.67
C SER A 4 24.00 20.19 -4.24
N ILE A 5 23.29 19.32 -3.51
CA ILE A 5 21.94 18.87 -3.84
C ILE A 5 21.02 20.08 -3.69
N SER A 6 20.80 20.79 -4.79
CA SER A 6 19.72 21.76 -4.88
C SER A 6 18.42 21.02 -4.61
N ALA A 7 17.67 21.46 -3.60
CA ALA A 7 16.31 21.01 -3.34
C ALA A 7 15.55 21.01 -4.66
N LEU A 8 14.97 19.86 -5.04
CA LEU A 8 14.13 19.78 -6.22
C LEU A 8 12.91 20.68 -5.97
N PRO A 9 12.64 21.72 -6.79
CA PRO A 9 11.49 22.58 -6.57
C PRO A 9 10.22 21.71 -6.67
N GLY A 10 9.42 21.58 -5.61
CA GLY A 10 8.14 20.88 -5.70
C GLY A 10 7.75 20.08 -4.47
N LEU A 11 8.67 19.26 -3.93
CA LEU A 11 8.48 18.54 -2.67
C LEU A 11 9.18 19.27 -1.52
N PRO A 12 8.54 19.41 -0.34
CA PRO A 12 9.21 19.99 0.81
C PRO A 12 10.21 19.00 1.42
N ALA A 13 11.31 19.51 1.97
CA ALA A 13 12.18 18.69 2.81
C ALA A 13 11.42 18.15 4.04
N PRO A 14 11.67 16.89 4.45
CA PRO A 14 12.63 15.93 3.91
C PRO A 14 12.05 14.98 2.83
N LEU A 15 10.84 15.23 2.31
CA LEU A 15 10.18 14.33 1.36
C LEU A 15 10.88 14.31 -0.01
N ASP A 16 11.56 15.40 -0.35
CA ASP A 16 12.37 15.58 -1.56
C ASP A 16 13.60 14.67 -1.61
N GLU A 17 14.00 14.05 -0.50
CA GLU A 17 15.08 13.06 -0.50
C GLU A 17 14.67 11.75 -1.19
N ALA A 18 13.39 11.37 -1.16
CA ALA A 18 12.90 10.10 -1.70
C ALA A 18 13.25 9.85 -3.18
N PRO A 19 13.08 10.83 -4.10
CA PRO A 19 13.48 10.67 -5.50
C PRO A 19 15.01 10.73 -5.72
N THR A 20 15.84 10.95 -4.70
CA THR A 20 17.29 11.04 -4.91
C THR A 20 17.95 9.67 -5.14
N SER A 21 19.09 9.69 -5.82
CA SER A 21 19.95 8.50 -6.00
C SER A 21 20.64 8.06 -4.70
N ARG A 22 20.54 8.84 -3.62
CA ARG A 22 21.14 8.52 -2.33
C ARG A 22 20.59 7.19 -1.80
N MET A 23 21.50 6.28 -1.48
CA MET A 23 21.17 5.00 -0.88
C MET A 23 20.54 5.18 0.51
N PRO A 24 19.47 4.44 0.83
CA PRO A 24 18.96 4.36 2.19
C PRO A 24 20.07 3.94 3.15
N ALA A 25 20.13 4.57 4.32
CA ALA A 25 20.95 4.08 5.42
C ALA A 25 20.54 2.65 5.80
N GLY A 26 21.41 1.94 6.54
CA GLY A 26 21.16 0.58 6.99
C GLY A 26 19.81 0.40 7.71
N PRO A 27 19.26 -0.83 7.69
CA PRO A 27 17.92 -1.09 8.22
C PRO A 27 17.84 -0.81 9.73
N LEU A 28 16.68 -0.34 10.19
CA LEU A 28 16.32 -0.26 11.60
C LEU A 28 15.38 -1.42 11.98
N PRO A 29 15.24 -1.72 13.29
CA PRO A 29 14.15 -2.55 13.77
C PRO A 29 12.80 -2.05 13.20
N PRO A 30 12.01 -2.92 12.58
CA PRO A 30 10.72 -2.52 12.05
C PRO A 30 9.77 -2.21 13.21
N GLY A 31 8.86 -1.24 12.99
CA GLY A 31 7.72 -1.02 13.88
C GLY A 31 6.80 -2.26 13.99
N PRO A 32 5.79 -2.20 14.87
CA PRO A 32 4.86 -3.32 15.08
C PRO A 32 4.10 -3.66 13.80
N ARG A 33 3.64 -4.93 13.70
CA ARG A 33 2.84 -5.40 12.54
C ARG A 33 1.41 -4.88 12.56
N THR A 34 0.85 -4.86 13.77
CA THR A 34 -0.48 -4.38 14.10
C THR A 34 -0.42 -3.59 15.40
N ASN A 35 -1.32 -2.64 15.56
CA ASN A 35 -1.47 -1.93 16.83
C ASN A 35 -2.22 -2.80 17.83
N ALA A 36 -1.78 -2.78 19.10
CA ALA A 36 -2.31 -3.63 20.16
C ALA A 36 -3.57 -3.03 20.81
N TRP A 37 -4.61 -2.77 20.00
CA TRP A 37 -5.86 -2.11 20.43
C TRP A 37 -6.55 -2.81 21.62
N HIS A 38 -6.37 -4.12 21.79
CA HIS A 38 -6.90 -4.84 22.97
C HIS A 38 -6.35 -4.29 24.30
N ARG A 39 -5.13 -3.74 24.30
CA ARG A 39 -4.50 -3.14 25.50
C ARG A 39 -5.08 -1.76 25.83
N THR A 40 -5.83 -1.17 24.91
CA THR A 40 -6.49 0.13 25.10
C THR A 40 -7.98 0.00 25.42
N GLY A 41 -8.44 -1.22 25.76
CA GLY A 41 -9.84 -1.49 26.08
C GLY A 41 -10.70 -1.91 24.89
N ALA A 42 -10.14 -1.99 23.67
CA ALA A 42 -10.89 -2.50 22.53
C ALA A 42 -11.24 -3.98 22.73
N VAL A 43 -12.51 -4.33 22.53
CA VAL A 43 -13.04 -5.68 22.76
C VAL A 43 -13.14 -6.46 21.46
N ALA A 44 -12.99 -7.78 21.53
CA ALA A 44 -13.30 -8.63 20.37
C ALA A 44 -14.80 -8.51 20.07
N ASP A 45 -15.12 -8.23 18.82
CA ASP A 45 -16.48 -8.02 18.36
C ASP A 45 -16.54 -8.21 16.85
N GLU A 46 -17.65 -8.72 16.33
CA GLU A 46 -17.76 -9.14 14.93
C GLU A 46 -18.60 -8.15 14.12
N PRO A 47 -18.07 -7.63 12.98
CA PRO A 47 -18.88 -6.86 12.06
C PRO A 47 -19.84 -7.78 11.28
N HIS A 48 -20.63 -7.19 10.37
CA HIS A 48 -21.42 -7.95 9.41
C HIS A 48 -20.57 -8.96 8.64
N ARG A 49 -21.17 -10.11 8.32
CA ARG A 49 -20.48 -11.24 7.66
C ARG A 49 -19.79 -10.81 6.37
N GLY A 50 -20.45 -10.01 5.53
CA GLY A 50 -19.85 -9.52 4.28
C GLY A 50 -18.59 -8.69 4.51
N VAL A 51 -18.55 -7.89 5.59
CA VAL A 51 -17.37 -7.10 5.97
C VAL A 51 -16.22 -8.01 6.38
N ARG A 52 -16.51 -9.06 7.17
CA ARG A 52 -15.51 -10.08 7.50
C ARG A 52 -14.96 -10.77 6.25
N GLU A 53 -15.83 -11.18 5.34
CA GLU A 53 -15.43 -11.84 4.08
C GLU A 53 -14.59 -10.92 3.19
N LEU A 54 -14.89 -9.62 3.15
CA LEU A 54 -14.09 -8.60 2.45
C LEU A 54 -12.68 -8.49 3.05
N VAL A 55 -12.58 -8.33 4.36
CA VAL A 55 -11.28 -8.21 5.06
C VAL A 55 -10.45 -9.48 4.93
N ASP A 56 -11.08 -10.65 5.01
CA ASP A 56 -10.42 -11.93 4.75
C ASP A 56 -9.90 -11.99 3.30
N ALA A 57 -10.70 -11.57 2.30
CA ALA A 57 -10.26 -11.55 0.91
C ALA A 57 -9.06 -10.62 0.66
N LEU A 58 -8.90 -9.55 1.44
CA LEU A 58 -7.77 -8.63 1.36
C LEU A 58 -6.51 -9.18 2.03
N TRP A 59 -6.65 -9.74 3.23
CA TRP A 59 -5.54 -9.89 4.17
C TRP A 59 -5.28 -11.31 4.66
N HIS A 60 -6.10 -12.30 4.27
CA HIS A 60 -6.00 -13.65 4.79
C HIS A 60 -4.56 -14.18 4.73
N PRO A 61 -4.02 -14.69 5.86
CA PRO A 61 -2.64 -15.11 5.95
C PRO A 61 -2.36 -16.34 5.06
N GLY A 62 -1.53 -16.15 4.04
CA GLY A 62 -1.03 -17.23 3.19
C GLY A 62 0.22 -17.92 3.74
N ARG A 63 0.98 -18.52 2.82
CA ARG A 63 2.31 -19.08 3.08
C ARG A 63 3.28 -17.99 3.52
N PHE A 64 4.37 -18.37 4.17
CA PHE A 64 5.44 -17.42 4.47
C PHE A 64 6.21 -17.00 3.21
N HIS A 65 6.65 -15.74 3.19
CA HIS A 65 7.61 -15.24 2.19
C HIS A 65 8.92 -16.01 2.29
N ARG A 66 9.64 -16.12 1.17
CA ARG A 66 10.97 -16.72 1.13
C ARG A 66 12.05 -15.65 0.97
N SER A 67 13.20 -15.84 1.60
CA SER A 67 14.41 -15.04 1.38
C SER A 67 15.09 -15.41 0.06
N ALA A 68 16.12 -14.65 -0.31
CA ALA A 68 16.87 -14.87 -1.55
C ALA A 68 17.55 -16.25 -1.62
N ASP A 69 17.93 -16.80 -0.47
CA ASP A 69 18.45 -18.17 -0.30
C ASP A 69 17.35 -19.26 -0.32
N GLY A 70 16.08 -18.88 -0.49
CA GLY A 70 14.93 -19.77 -0.53
C GLY A 70 14.36 -20.18 0.83
N LEU A 71 14.97 -19.78 1.95
CA LEU A 71 14.49 -20.09 3.30
C LEU A 71 13.19 -19.35 3.61
N SER A 72 12.33 -19.99 4.42
CA SER A 72 11.09 -19.37 4.87
C SER A 72 11.37 -18.26 5.87
N THR A 73 10.81 -17.08 5.62
CA THR A 73 10.79 -15.98 6.59
C THR A 73 9.66 -16.18 7.62
N ARG A 74 9.57 -15.26 8.59
CA ARG A 74 8.45 -15.20 9.55
C ARG A 74 7.30 -14.30 9.08
N ILE A 75 7.34 -13.78 7.86
CA ILE A 75 6.34 -12.85 7.33
C ILE A 75 5.40 -13.61 6.41
N ARG A 76 4.10 -13.59 6.69
CA ARG A 76 3.10 -14.24 5.85
C ARG A 76 2.84 -13.43 4.58
N GLN A 77 2.61 -14.14 3.48
CA GLN A 77 2.05 -13.58 2.26
C GLN A 77 0.60 -13.19 2.51
N ARG A 78 0.15 -12.15 1.81
CA ARG A 78 -1.24 -11.67 1.82
C ARG A 78 -1.69 -11.45 0.37
N PRO A 79 -3.00 -11.55 0.07
CA PRO A 79 -3.54 -11.28 -1.27
C PRO A 79 -3.12 -9.91 -1.81
N VAL A 80 -3.31 -8.85 -1.02
CA VAL A 80 -2.80 -7.52 -1.33
C VAL A 80 -1.27 -7.50 -1.14
N PRO A 81 -0.47 -7.12 -2.17
CA PRO A 81 0.98 -7.07 -2.06
C PRO A 81 1.45 -5.90 -1.18
N SER A 82 2.69 -5.97 -0.71
CA SER A 82 3.36 -4.85 -0.05
C SER A 82 4.83 -4.81 -0.39
N ALA A 83 5.37 -3.60 -0.55
CA ALA A 83 6.78 -3.38 -0.81
C ALA A 83 7.66 -4.06 0.26
N GLY A 84 8.52 -4.98 -0.17
CA GLY A 84 9.45 -5.69 0.71
C GLY A 84 8.79 -6.53 1.81
N ALA A 85 7.52 -6.91 1.63
CA ALA A 85 6.73 -7.59 2.66
C ALA A 85 6.66 -6.78 3.98
N CYS A 86 6.71 -5.45 3.90
CA CYS A 86 6.61 -4.57 5.07
C CYS A 86 5.20 -4.59 5.69
N TYR A 87 4.14 -4.74 4.88
CA TYR A 87 2.74 -4.74 5.28
C TYR A 87 2.41 -3.66 6.34
N PRO A 88 2.56 -2.37 6.00
CA PRO A 88 2.32 -1.26 6.92
C PRO A 88 0.82 -0.94 7.07
N VAL A 89 -0.01 -1.31 6.08
CA VAL A 89 -1.43 -0.95 6.05
C VAL A 89 -2.18 -1.60 7.19
N GLN A 90 -2.93 -0.79 7.95
CA GLN A 90 -3.92 -1.24 8.92
C GLN A 90 -5.31 -0.99 8.36
N THR A 91 -6.27 -1.84 8.75
CA THR A 91 -7.67 -1.70 8.35
C THR A 91 -8.48 -1.26 9.56
N HIS A 92 -9.24 -0.19 9.37
CA HIS A 92 -10.31 0.23 10.27
C HIS A 92 -11.63 0.12 9.54
N LEU A 93 -12.69 -0.14 10.29
CA LEU A 93 -14.06 -0.23 9.79
C LEU A 93 -14.93 0.71 10.60
N MET A 94 -15.84 1.38 9.91
CA MET A 94 -16.93 2.15 10.49
C MET A 94 -18.22 1.60 9.91
N ASP A 95 -19.22 1.32 10.74
CA ASP A 95 -20.55 1.01 10.25
C ASP A 95 -21.47 2.25 10.27
N ARG A 96 -22.70 2.06 9.78
CA ARG A 96 -23.74 3.09 9.73
C ARG A 96 -24.29 3.52 11.10
N SER A 97 -23.83 2.90 12.19
CA SER A 97 -24.24 3.22 13.57
C SER A 97 -23.17 3.99 14.32
N GLY A 98 -22.04 4.28 13.67
CA GLY A 98 -20.87 4.89 14.28
C GLY A 98 -20.03 3.91 15.10
N THR A 99 -20.21 2.60 14.92
CA THR A 99 -19.35 1.59 15.55
C THR A 99 -18.04 1.48 14.80
N HIS A 100 -16.92 1.50 15.53
CA HIS A 100 -15.58 1.52 14.96
C HIS A 100 -14.81 0.25 15.33
N TRP A 101 -14.27 -0.45 14.34
CA TRP A 101 -13.37 -1.58 14.55
C TRP A 101 -11.98 -1.28 14.00
N ALA A 102 -10.96 -1.74 14.71
CA ALA A 102 -9.62 -1.94 14.15
C ALA A 102 -9.43 -3.44 13.89
N VAL A 103 -8.77 -3.79 12.78
CA VAL A 103 -8.51 -5.20 12.44
C VAL A 103 -7.10 -5.59 12.89
N ASP A 104 -6.99 -6.62 13.72
CA ASP A 104 -5.72 -7.31 13.93
C ASP A 104 -5.47 -8.27 12.76
N HIS A 105 -4.67 -7.82 11.80
CA HIS A 105 -4.30 -8.58 10.63
C HIS A 105 -3.43 -9.82 10.90
N GLU A 106 -2.82 -9.95 12.08
CA GLU A 106 -2.01 -11.12 12.42
C GLU A 106 -2.89 -12.23 13.03
N GLU A 107 -3.88 -11.85 13.82
CA GLU A 107 -4.82 -12.78 14.47
C GLU A 107 -6.11 -13.02 13.66
N GLY A 108 -6.44 -12.15 12.70
CA GLY A 108 -7.71 -12.20 11.96
C GLY A 108 -8.92 -11.80 12.81
N ILE A 109 -8.70 -10.94 13.82
CA ILE A 109 -9.70 -10.53 14.81
C ILE A 109 -10.08 -9.08 14.63
N PHE A 110 -11.37 -8.79 14.71
CA PHE A 110 -11.93 -7.45 14.76
C PHE A 110 -11.99 -6.98 16.22
N ARG A 111 -11.51 -5.75 16.45
CA ARG A 111 -11.47 -5.13 17.77
C ARG A 111 -12.33 -3.88 17.75
N ARG A 112 -13.52 -3.94 18.35
CA ARG A 112 -14.37 -2.76 18.50
C ARG A 112 -13.73 -1.80 19.49
N ARG A 113 -13.48 -0.58 19.04
CA ARG A 113 -12.83 0.48 19.82
C ARG A 113 -13.77 1.00 20.90
N ASP A 114 -13.20 1.33 22.05
CA ASP A 114 -13.88 2.08 23.09
C ASP A 114 -13.62 3.58 22.88
N LEU A 115 -14.50 4.21 22.10
CA LEU A 115 -14.39 5.64 21.79
C LEU A 115 -14.57 6.54 23.03
N ALA A 116 -15.22 6.06 24.09
CA ALA A 116 -15.35 6.81 25.33
C ALA A 116 -14.03 6.79 26.10
N ALA A 117 -13.38 5.63 26.19
CA ALA A 117 -12.04 5.50 26.74
C ALA A 117 -10.99 6.26 25.91
N ASP A 118 -11.12 6.30 24.58
CA ASP A 118 -10.26 7.11 23.71
C ASP A 118 -10.35 8.59 24.10
N ARG A 119 -11.58 9.13 24.23
CA ARG A 119 -11.80 10.52 24.67
C ARG A 119 -11.30 10.80 26.09
N ALA A 120 -11.48 9.86 27.01
CA ALA A 120 -11.01 10.00 28.40
C ALA A 120 -9.48 10.17 28.47
N ASP A 121 -8.74 9.54 27.57
CA ASP A 121 -7.29 9.68 27.44
C ASP A 121 -6.86 10.88 26.56
N GLY A 122 -7.80 11.76 26.22
CA GLY A 122 -7.56 12.99 25.47
C GLY A 122 -7.38 12.79 23.97
N TRP A 123 -7.76 11.63 23.41
CA TRP A 123 -7.79 11.48 21.96
C TRP A 123 -8.95 12.28 21.34
N PRO A 124 -8.79 12.75 20.09
CA PRO A 124 -9.87 13.45 19.39
C PRO A 124 -11.12 12.59 19.27
N SER A 125 -12.29 13.21 19.38
CA SER A 125 -13.53 12.51 19.03
C SER A 125 -13.59 12.29 17.51
N PRO A 126 -14.15 11.17 17.04
CA PRO A 126 -14.52 11.04 15.65
C PRO A 126 -15.46 12.17 15.20
N ALA A 127 -15.47 12.46 13.90
CA ALA A 127 -16.49 13.29 13.30
C ALA A 127 -17.88 12.68 13.54
N ALA A 128 -18.92 13.52 13.52
CA ALA A 128 -20.30 13.04 13.65
C ALA A 128 -20.60 11.95 12.61
N ASP A 129 -21.30 10.91 13.04
CA ASP A 129 -21.73 9.82 12.16
C ASP A 129 -22.69 10.37 11.09
N ASP A 130 -22.39 10.05 9.84
CA ASP A 130 -23.20 10.38 8.67
C ASP A 130 -24.01 9.18 8.16
N GLY A 131 -24.00 8.06 8.90
CA GLY A 131 -24.75 6.85 8.60
C GLY A 131 -24.15 6.00 7.47
N ILE A 132 -22.89 6.23 7.12
CA ILE A 132 -22.23 5.57 5.99
C ILE A 132 -21.15 4.60 6.50
N ALA A 133 -21.27 3.33 6.09
CA ALA A 133 -20.26 2.32 6.36
C ALA A 133 -19.01 2.52 5.50
N ARG A 134 -17.83 2.38 6.11
CA ARG A 134 -16.54 2.64 5.47
C ARG A 134 -15.48 1.63 5.86
N VAL A 135 -14.61 1.32 4.90
CA VAL A 135 -13.27 0.78 5.16
C VAL A 135 -12.29 1.93 5.13
N VAL A 136 -11.51 2.11 6.19
CA VAL A 136 -10.47 3.13 6.27
C VAL A 136 -9.11 2.46 6.37
N PHE A 137 -8.21 2.77 5.43
CA PHE A 137 -6.83 2.31 5.46
C PHE A 137 -5.93 3.37 6.08
N THR A 138 -5.19 2.96 7.09
CA THR A 138 -4.07 3.73 7.65
C THR A 138 -2.77 3.00 7.37
N VAL A 139 -1.64 3.65 7.64
CA VAL A 139 -0.32 3.00 7.62
C VAL A 139 0.41 3.18 8.94
N LEU A 140 1.14 2.15 9.34
CA LEU A 140 2.19 2.20 10.36
C LEU A 140 3.53 2.58 9.68
N PRO A 141 3.93 3.86 9.70
CA PRO A 141 5.07 4.35 8.90
C PRO A 141 6.39 3.66 9.30
N GLY A 142 6.54 3.28 10.56
CA GLY A 142 7.75 2.65 11.11
C GLY A 142 8.12 1.31 10.43
N ARG A 143 7.17 0.57 9.85
CA ARG A 143 7.48 -0.71 9.19
C ARG A 143 8.24 -0.52 7.89
N SER A 144 7.74 0.36 7.02
CA SER A 144 8.42 0.66 5.75
C SER A 144 9.63 1.55 5.98
N PHE A 145 9.57 2.49 6.94
CA PHE A 145 10.72 3.34 7.28
C PHE A 145 11.92 2.54 7.77
N GLY A 146 11.70 1.50 8.58
CA GLY A 146 12.78 0.66 9.07
C GLY A 146 13.61 0.01 7.95
N ARG A 147 12.99 -0.27 6.79
CA ARG A 147 13.68 -0.85 5.63
C ARG A 147 14.13 0.19 4.60
N TYR A 148 13.28 1.18 4.32
CA TYR A 148 13.43 2.06 3.14
C TYR A 148 13.85 3.49 3.50
N ARG A 149 13.89 3.85 4.79
CA ARG A 149 14.31 5.17 5.28
C ARG A 149 13.57 6.29 4.55
N HIS A 150 14.31 7.25 4.00
CA HIS A 150 13.77 8.39 3.25
C HIS A 150 12.94 7.99 2.02
N ARG A 151 13.11 6.76 1.49
CA ARG A 151 12.29 6.22 0.38
C ARG A 151 10.98 5.58 0.84
N ALA A 152 10.64 5.63 2.13
CA ALA A 152 9.47 4.94 2.64
C ALA A 152 8.15 5.63 2.32
N TRP A 153 8.11 6.97 2.28
CA TRP A 153 6.84 7.69 2.17
C TRP A 153 6.05 7.39 0.88
N PRO A 154 6.69 7.22 -0.31
CA PRO A 154 5.92 6.84 -1.49
C PRO A 154 5.36 5.43 -1.38
N LEU A 155 6.08 4.54 -0.67
CA LEU A 155 5.66 3.16 -0.47
C LEU A 155 4.48 3.03 0.50
N TRP A 156 4.30 3.99 1.40
CA TRP A 156 3.09 4.07 2.23
C TRP A 156 1.84 4.27 1.36
N ILE A 157 1.93 5.21 0.39
CA ILE A 157 0.85 5.47 -0.56
C ILE A 157 0.70 4.28 -1.51
N ALA A 158 1.79 3.67 -1.97
CA ALA A 158 1.74 2.48 -2.81
C ALA A 158 0.96 1.33 -2.15
N ASP A 159 1.33 0.97 -0.91
CA ASP A 159 0.67 -0.14 -0.20
C ASP A 159 -0.80 0.17 0.07
N ALA A 160 -1.14 1.41 0.43
CA ALA A 160 -2.53 1.84 0.61
C ALA A 160 -3.32 1.84 -0.71
N ALA A 161 -2.73 2.28 -1.82
CA ALA A 161 -3.36 2.28 -3.14
C ALA A 161 -3.64 0.86 -3.64
N TYR A 162 -2.73 -0.09 -3.41
CA TYR A 162 -2.99 -1.51 -3.73
C TYR A 162 -4.13 -2.09 -2.88
N ALA A 163 -4.29 -1.66 -1.62
CA ALA A 163 -5.40 -2.06 -0.77
C ALA A 163 -6.74 -1.45 -1.25
N VAL A 164 -6.75 -0.15 -1.58
CA VAL A 164 -7.91 0.54 -2.17
C VAL A 164 -8.35 -0.15 -3.47
N ALA A 165 -7.41 -0.36 -4.40
CA ALA A 165 -7.71 -1.04 -5.66
C ALA A 165 -8.25 -2.45 -5.45
N ALA A 166 -7.83 -3.15 -4.39
CA ALA A 166 -8.33 -4.49 -4.08
C ALA A 166 -9.78 -4.44 -3.56
N VAL A 167 -10.14 -3.45 -2.74
CA VAL A 167 -11.55 -3.24 -2.35
C VAL A 167 -12.41 -2.94 -3.58
N LEU A 168 -11.97 -2.03 -4.44
CA LEU A 168 -12.69 -1.70 -5.69
C LEU A 168 -12.83 -2.92 -6.61
N PHE A 169 -11.78 -3.73 -6.72
CA PHE A 169 -11.78 -4.94 -7.53
C PHE A 169 -12.70 -6.03 -6.96
N LEU A 170 -12.75 -6.18 -5.64
CA LEU A 170 -13.61 -7.16 -4.96
C LEU A 170 -15.08 -6.75 -4.98
N LEU A 171 -15.40 -5.46 -4.85
CA LEU A 171 -16.78 -5.00 -4.72
C LEU A 171 -17.38 -4.52 -6.05
N GLY A 172 -16.55 -4.13 -7.02
CA GLY A 172 -17.00 -3.60 -8.30
C GLY A 172 -17.96 -2.42 -8.11
N VAL A 173 -19.14 -2.52 -8.73
CA VAL A 173 -20.19 -1.49 -8.65
C VAL A 173 -20.77 -1.27 -7.25
N GLN A 174 -20.51 -2.18 -6.30
CA GLN A 174 -20.94 -2.01 -4.90
C GLN A 174 -20.06 -1.01 -4.14
N ALA A 175 -18.82 -0.78 -4.57
CA ALA A 175 -17.95 0.18 -3.92
C ALA A 175 -18.44 1.62 -4.17
N GLY A 176 -18.51 2.40 -3.10
CA GLY A 176 -18.82 3.81 -3.18
C GLY A 176 -17.58 4.69 -3.44
N PRO A 177 -17.73 6.01 -3.25
CA PRO A 177 -16.65 6.98 -3.36
C PRO A 177 -15.41 6.62 -2.54
N VAL A 178 -14.24 6.98 -3.08
CA VAL A 178 -12.95 6.85 -2.41
C VAL A 178 -12.42 8.23 -2.07
N GLU A 179 -12.12 8.46 -0.80
CA GLU A 179 -11.34 9.61 -0.34
C GLU A 179 -9.89 9.16 -0.12
N VAL A 180 -8.92 9.90 -0.67
CA VAL A 180 -7.48 9.64 -0.48
C VAL A 180 -6.80 10.78 0.27
N GLY A 181 -5.73 10.45 0.98
CA GLY A 181 -5.06 11.30 1.94
C GLY A 181 -3.55 11.40 1.75
N PRO A 182 -2.84 11.90 2.78
CA PRO A 182 -3.34 12.21 4.14
C PRO A 182 -4.24 13.46 4.19
N SER A 183 -5.32 13.44 5.00
CA SER A 183 -6.20 14.60 5.19
C SER A 183 -6.67 14.74 6.65
N THR A 184 -7.09 15.94 7.05
CA THR A 184 -7.73 16.15 8.36
C THR A 184 -9.06 15.41 8.47
N ARG A 185 -9.80 15.30 7.37
CA ARG A 185 -11.07 14.59 7.29
C ARG A 185 -10.91 13.09 7.52
N LEU A 186 -9.96 12.43 6.85
CA LEU A 186 -9.64 11.02 7.10
C LEU A 186 -9.21 10.74 8.54
N ARG A 187 -8.45 11.68 9.15
CA ARG A 187 -8.09 11.59 10.57
C ARG A 187 -9.30 11.77 11.49
N SER A 188 -10.19 12.71 11.19
CA SER A 188 -11.40 12.91 11.99
C SER A 188 -12.37 11.75 11.86
N LEU A 189 -12.42 11.02 10.74
CA LEU A 189 -13.22 9.80 10.64
C LEU A 189 -12.84 8.80 11.74
N LEU A 190 -11.55 8.63 12.01
CA LEU A 190 -11.09 7.67 13.02
C LEU A 190 -11.04 8.24 14.44
N GLY A 191 -11.09 9.56 14.64
CA GLY A 191 -10.89 10.14 15.97
C GLY A 191 -9.55 9.74 16.59
N VAL A 192 -8.47 9.85 15.80
CA VAL A 192 -7.11 9.52 16.27
C VAL A 192 -6.21 10.75 16.27
N PRO A 193 -5.19 10.82 17.15
CA PRO A 193 -4.22 11.90 17.14
C PRO A 193 -3.46 11.99 15.81
N ARG A 194 -2.82 13.13 15.54
CA ARG A 194 -1.89 13.22 14.42
C ARG A 194 -0.74 12.24 14.64
N ALA A 195 -0.23 11.63 13.57
CA ALA A 195 0.91 10.71 13.69
C ALA A 195 2.18 11.39 14.25
N THR A 196 2.30 12.71 14.08
CA THR A 196 3.40 13.52 14.63
C THR A 196 3.30 13.71 16.14
N ASP A 197 2.13 13.50 16.74
CA ASP A 197 1.94 13.51 18.19
C ASP A 197 2.26 12.13 18.76
N ALA A 198 3.52 11.72 18.63
CA ALA A 198 3.97 10.37 18.98
C ALA A 198 3.69 10.04 20.45
N ASP A 199 3.79 11.04 21.34
CA ASP A 199 3.56 10.85 22.78
C ASP A 199 2.11 10.43 23.07
N ALA A 200 1.12 10.98 22.36
CA ALA A 200 -0.28 10.59 22.53
C ALA A 200 -0.54 9.12 22.17
N TRP A 201 0.16 8.59 21.16
CA TRP A 201 0.07 7.18 20.77
C TRP A 201 0.82 6.28 21.77
N ILE A 202 2.06 6.65 22.11
CA ILE A 202 2.93 5.85 22.98
C ILE A 202 2.37 5.74 24.40
N ARG A 203 1.73 6.79 24.94
CA ARG A 203 1.06 6.73 26.25
C ARG A 203 -0.02 5.64 26.30
N ARG A 204 -0.66 5.33 25.17
CA ARG A 204 -1.63 4.23 25.05
C ARG A 204 -0.99 2.90 24.65
N GLY A 205 0.33 2.83 24.53
CA GLY A 205 1.04 1.64 24.07
C GLY A 205 0.82 1.32 22.59
N LEU A 206 0.43 2.31 21.78
CA LEU A 206 0.20 2.18 20.35
C LEU A 206 1.29 2.89 19.55
N ALA A 207 1.50 2.45 18.32
CA ALA A 207 2.35 3.13 17.35
C ALA A 207 1.53 4.13 16.52
N PRO A 208 2.10 5.28 16.13
CA PRO A 208 1.41 6.26 15.30
C PRO A 208 0.93 5.69 13.97
N GLU A 209 -0.33 5.98 13.61
CA GLU A 209 -0.90 5.65 12.30
C GLU A 209 -1.18 6.91 11.47
N ILE A 210 -1.03 6.80 10.15
CA ILE A 210 -1.40 7.86 9.20
C ILE A 210 -2.61 7.37 8.38
N PRO A 211 -3.81 7.95 8.54
CA PRO A 211 -4.96 7.65 7.69
C PRO A 211 -4.70 8.12 6.25
N LEU A 212 -4.84 7.21 5.29
CA LEU A 212 -4.49 7.44 3.89
C LEU A 212 -5.64 7.24 2.92
N ALA A 213 -6.62 6.40 3.22
CA ALA A 213 -7.79 6.25 2.36
C ALA A 213 -9.04 5.84 3.14
N ALA A 214 -10.20 6.26 2.65
CA ALA A 214 -11.49 5.74 3.07
C ALA A 214 -12.31 5.36 1.83
N ILE A 215 -12.98 4.21 1.89
CA ILE A 215 -13.86 3.72 0.83
C ILE A 215 -15.23 3.49 1.46
N GLU A 216 -16.26 4.10 0.88
CA GLU A 216 -17.64 3.80 1.24
C GLU A 216 -18.02 2.42 0.75
N ILE A 217 -18.64 1.62 1.61
CA ILE A 217 -19.04 0.25 1.32
C ILE A 217 -20.50 0.03 1.70
N PRO A 218 -21.19 -0.95 1.09
CA PRO A 218 -22.47 -1.42 1.62
C PRO A 218 -22.29 -1.90 3.06
N HIS A 219 -23.37 -1.83 3.84
CA HIS A 219 -23.37 -2.32 5.22
C HIS A 219 -23.06 -3.83 5.31
N ASP A 220 -23.51 -4.59 4.30
CA ASP A 220 -23.19 -6.01 4.13
C ASP A 220 -22.63 -6.21 2.70
N PRO A 221 -21.33 -5.96 2.48
CA PRO A 221 -20.74 -6.04 1.15
C PRO A 221 -20.60 -7.50 0.70
N ALA A 222 -20.77 -7.77 -0.59
CA ALA A 222 -20.59 -9.11 -1.16
C ALA A 222 -19.38 -9.13 -2.11
N PRO A 223 -18.18 -9.55 -1.66
CA PRO A 223 -17.00 -9.65 -2.52
C PRO A 223 -17.24 -10.62 -3.70
N ASP A 224 -16.90 -10.20 -4.91
CA ASP A 224 -17.00 -11.03 -6.11
C ASP A 224 -16.12 -12.28 -5.98
N PRO A 225 -16.68 -13.50 -6.14
CA PRO A 225 -15.93 -14.73 -5.97
C PRO A 225 -14.78 -14.91 -6.95
N ALA A 226 -14.89 -14.44 -8.20
CA ALA A 226 -13.84 -14.56 -9.19
C ALA A 226 -12.68 -13.60 -8.89
N ALA A 227 -12.99 -12.35 -8.55
CA ALA A 227 -12.04 -11.37 -8.07
C ALA A 227 -11.31 -11.87 -6.81
N ARG A 228 -12.03 -12.44 -5.85
CA ARG A 228 -11.44 -13.03 -4.64
C ARG A 228 -10.45 -14.14 -4.97
N ARG A 229 -10.81 -15.07 -5.87
CA ARG A 229 -9.91 -16.14 -6.32
C ARG A 229 -8.69 -15.58 -7.04
N ALA A 230 -8.88 -14.65 -7.97
CA ALA A 230 -7.81 -14.02 -8.74
C ALA A 230 -6.82 -13.29 -7.82
N LEU A 231 -7.32 -12.46 -6.90
CA LEU A 231 -6.50 -11.72 -5.94
C LEU A 231 -5.71 -12.66 -5.01
N GLY A 232 -6.37 -13.72 -4.51
CA GLY A 232 -5.71 -14.72 -3.65
C GLY A 232 -4.64 -15.55 -4.37
N ALA A 233 -4.85 -15.87 -5.64
CA ALA A 233 -3.92 -16.66 -6.46
C ALA A 233 -2.78 -15.82 -7.07
N ARG A 234 -2.96 -14.51 -7.24
CA ARG A 234 -2.00 -13.61 -7.90
C ARG A 234 -0.61 -13.74 -7.29
N ARG A 235 0.37 -14.10 -8.10
CA ARG A 235 1.80 -14.04 -7.75
C ARG A 235 2.54 -13.31 -8.86
N SER A 236 3.50 -12.48 -8.49
CA SER A 236 4.37 -11.85 -9.48
C SER A 236 5.40 -12.87 -9.96
N PRO A 237 5.68 -12.97 -11.28
CA PRO A 237 6.71 -13.86 -11.79
C PRO A 237 8.05 -13.59 -11.12
N ALA A 238 8.88 -14.63 -10.99
CA ALA A 238 10.23 -14.50 -10.46
C ALA A 238 11.09 -13.66 -11.41
N THR A 239 12.05 -12.91 -10.89
CA THR A 239 12.97 -12.11 -11.73
C THR A 239 13.78 -12.98 -12.68
N ALA A 240 14.04 -14.25 -12.32
CA ALA A 240 14.71 -15.22 -13.18
C ALA A 240 13.90 -15.58 -14.44
N GLU A 241 12.56 -15.57 -14.36
CA GLU A 241 11.70 -15.84 -15.52
C GLU A 241 11.80 -14.73 -16.57
N PHE A 242 11.88 -13.47 -16.12
CA PHE A 242 12.23 -12.35 -17.00
C PHE A 242 13.66 -12.50 -17.52
N GLY A 243 14.62 -12.80 -16.65
CA GLY A 243 16.03 -13.00 -17.02
C GLY A 243 16.23 -14.02 -18.15
N ALA A 244 15.48 -15.12 -18.13
CA ALA A 244 15.52 -16.16 -19.17
C ALA A 244 15.04 -15.68 -20.55
N ARG A 245 14.31 -14.55 -20.64
CA ARG A 245 13.80 -13.99 -21.90
C ARG A 245 14.68 -12.89 -22.48
N ILE A 246 15.74 -12.49 -21.78
CA ILE A 246 16.65 -11.45 -22.24
C ILE A 246 17.32 -11.91 -23.54
N GLY A 247 17.05 -11.20 -24.63
CA GLY A 247 17.64 -11.44 -25.94
C GLY A 247 17.23 -10.34 -26.92
N GLY A 248 18.08 -10.08 -27.91
CA GLY A 248 17.88 -8.98 -28.85
C GLY A 248 18.02 -7.59 -28.22
N THR A 249 17.70 -6.57 -29.01
CA THR A 249 17.69 -5.18 -28.57
C THR A 249 16.35 -4.88 -27.88
N PRO A 250 16.34 -4.48 -26.58
CA PRO A 250 15.10 -4.17 -25.88
C PRO A 250 14.45 -2.92 -26.48
N ALA A 251 13.12 -2.84 -26.39
CA ALA A 251 12.39 -1.63 -26.77
C ALA A 251 12.88 -0.42 -25.91
N PRO A 252 12.93 0.81 -26.46
CA PRO A 252 13.46 1.97 -25.74
C PRO A 252 12.80 2.26 -24.38
N ALA A 253 11.50 1.95 -24.25
CA ALA A 253 10.78 2.09 -22.99
C ALA A 253 11.30 1.13 -21.91
N ILE A 254 11.60 -0.12 -22.28
CA ILE A 254 12.14 -1.15 -21.37
C ILE A 254 13.54 -0.76 -20.92
N GLU A 255 14.39 -0.33 -21.86
CA GLU A 255 15.76 0.11 -21.56
C GLU A 255 15.76 1.32 -20.61
N ARG A 256 14.85 2.28 -20.82
CA ARG A 256 14.70 3.44 -19.92
C ARG A 256 14.36 3.02 -18.50
N ILE A 257 13.43 2.08 -18.33
CA ILE A 257 13.00 1.63 -16.99
C ILE A 257 14.05 0.76 -16.33
N GLU A 258 14.74 -0.10 -17.07
CA GLU A 258 15.87 -0.86 -16.55
C GLU A 258 16.97 0.08 -16.03
N ARG A 259 17.41 1.04 -16.84
CA ARG A 259 18.43 2.02 -16.45
C ARG A 259 18.00 2.84 -15.24
N ALA A 260 16.75 3.30 -15.20
CA ALA A 260 16.25 4.14 -14.12
C ALA A 260 16.03 3.38 -12.79
N SER A 261 15.75 2.08 -12.85
CA SER A 261 15.56 1.23 -11.66
C SER A 261 16.84 0.53 -11.20
N GLY A 262 17.82 0.37 -12.09
CA GLY A 262 18.99 -0.48 -11.88
C GLY A 262 18.66 -1.99 -11.88
N GLN A 263 17.50 -2.38 -12.43
CA GLN A 263 17.00 -3.75 -12.37
C GLN A 263 17.09 -4.44 -13.73
N SER A 264 18.21 -5.11 -13.99
CA SER A 264 18.53 -5.74 -15.28
C SER A 264 17.48 -6.74 -15.79
N TRP A 265 16.78 -7.43 -14.88
CA TRP A 265 15.72 -8.37 -15.22
C TRP A 265 14.58 -7.72 -16.02
N VAL A 266 14.35 -6.41 -15.90
CA VAL A 266 13.31 -5.69 -16.64
C VAL A 266 13.50 -5.82 -18.16
N ARG A 267 14.72 -6.03 -18.65
CA ARG A 267 15.01 -6.23 -20.08
C ARG A 267 14.32 -7.44 -20.70
N GLY A 268 13.91 -8.41 -19.89
CA GLY A 268 13.18 -9.58 -20.36
C GLY A 268 11.65 -9.45 -20.32
N ALA A 269 11.14 -8.27 -19.96
CA ALA A 269 9.71 -7.99 -20.02
C ALA A 269 9.23 -7.91 -21.48
N THR A 270 8.03 -8.39 -21.76
CA THR A 270 7.39 -8.16 -23.07
C THR A 270 6.98 -6.70 -23.20
N GLU A 271 6.43 -6.14 -22.12
CA GLU A 271 5.94 -4.77 -22.09
C GLU A 271 6.26 -4.15 -20.72
N VAL A 272 6.43 -2.83 -20.70
CA VAL A 272 6.48 -2.05 -19.46
C VAL A 272 5.53 -0.86 -19.56
N ARG A 273 4.72 -0.66 -18.52
CA ARG A 273 3.96 0.57 -18.29
C ARG A 273 4.63 1.36 -17.17
N SER A 274 4.73 2.67 -17.32
CA SER A 274 5.37 3.53 -16.33
C SER A 274 4.63 4.86 -16.21
N TRP A 275 4.64 5.39 -14.99
CA TRP A 275 4.01 6.66 -14.65
C TRP A 275 5.06 7.59 -14.08
N SER A 276 5.06 8.84 -14.53
CA SER A 276 6.07 9.82 -14.12
C SER A 276 5.51 11.22 -14.04
N VAL A 277 6.11 12.04 -13.20
CA VAL A 277 5.77 13.45 -13.01
C VAL A 277 7.03 14.31 -13.22
N PRO A 278 6.92 15.56 -13.70
CA PRO A 278 8.05 16.49 -13.70
C PRO A 278 8.61 16.65 -12.28
N VAL A 279 9.94 16.72 -12.13
CA VAL A 279 10.58 16.96 -10.83
C VAL A 279 10.24 18.34 -10.24
N THR A 280 9.81 19.27 -11.11
CA THR A 280 9.36 20.62 -10.77
C THR A 280 7.89 20.70 -10.34
N ALA A 281 7.17 19.57 -10.37
CA ALA A 281 5.73 19.57 -10.09
C ALA A 281 5.45 19.92 -8.61
N PRO A 282 4.41 20.71 -8.32
CA PRO A 282 4.00 21.00 -6.95
C PRO A 282 3.68 19.72 -6.16
N SER A 283 3.94 19.73 -4.85
CA SER A 283 3.69 18.58 -3.95
C SER A 283 2.27 18.02 -4.03
N THR A 284 1.28 18.87 -4.25
CA THR A 284 -0.13 18.48 -4.44
C THR A 284 -0.32 17.64 -5.71
N VAL A 285 0.32 18.04 -6.82
CA VAL A 285 0.32 17.30 -8.09
C VAL A 285 1.08 15.99 -7.94
N VAL A 286 2.23 16.00 -7.26
CA VAL A 286 3.03 14.80 -7.00
C VAL A 286 2.23 13.78 -6.19
N GLY A 287 1.56 14.22 -5.12
CA GLY A 287 0.71 13.35 -4.29
C GLY A 287 -0.44 12.72 -5.08
N ALA A 288 -1.16 13.52 -5.87
CA ALA A 288 -2.25 13.03 -6.72
C ALA A 288 -1.76 12.05 -7.81
N ALA A 289 -0.65 12.38 -8.47
CA ALA A 289 -0.04 11.52 -9.49
C ALA A 289 0.45 10.19 -8.90
N LEU A 290 0.98 10.20 -7.67
CA LEU A 290 1.44 9.00 -6.99
C LEU A 290 0.28 8.06 -6.64
N TRP A 291 -0.83 8.59 -6.12
CA TRP A 291 -2.06 7.82 -5.91
C TRP A 291 -2.58 7.23 -7.22
N SER A 292 -2.71 8.04 -8.27
CA SER A 292 -3.20 7.57 -9.58
C SER A 292 -2.29 6.47 -10.15
N ALA A 293 -0.98 6.68 -10.15
CA ALA A 293 -0.02 5.73 -10.68
C ALA A 293 -0.09 4.34 -10.00
N HIS A 294 -0.21 4.32 -8.67
CA HIS A 294 -0.28 3.06 -7.94
C HIS A 294 -1.67 2.40 -8.04
N LEU A 295 -2.76 3.19 -8.07
CA LEU A 295 -4.11 2.67 -8.31
C LEU A 295 -4.21 2.02 -9.70
N ASP A 296 -3.71 2.69 -10.74
CA ASP A 296 -3.75 2.18 -12.11
C ASP A 296 -2.89 0.92 -12.27
N ALA A 297 -1.68 0.91 -11.69
CA ALA A 297 -0.86 -0.29 -11.71
C ALA A 297 -1.46 -1.45 -10.92
N ALA A 298 -2.11 -1.18 -9.77
CA ALA A 298 -2.79 -2.21 -9.00
C ALA A 298 -3.99 -2.80 -9.78
N ARG A 299 -4.78 -1.96 -10.45
CA ARG A 299 -5.85 -2.40 -11.36
C ARG A 299 -5.32 -3.33 -12.45
N LEU A 300 -4.28 -2.91 -13.17
CA LEU A 300 -3.64 -3.75 -14.20
C LEU A 300 -3.10 -5.07 -13.63
N CYS A 301 -2.54 -5.06 -12.42
CA CYS A 301 -2.11 -6.29 -11.75
C CYS A 301 -3.26 -7.25 -11.44
N TYR A 302 -4.40 -6.73 -10.98
CA TYR A 302 -5.56 -7.53 -10.58
C TYR A 302 -6.37 -8.01 -11.79
N GLU A 303 -6.50 -7.17 -12.82
CA GLU A 303 -7.09 -7.55 -14.11
C GLU A 303 -6.29 -8.66 -14.79
N ALA A 304 -4.96 -8.54 -14.88
CA ALA A 304 -4.12 -9.61 -15.41
C ALA A 304 -4.24 -10.91 -14.62
N ALA A 305 -4.43 -10.82 -13.29
CA ALA A 305 -4.67 -12.00 -12.45
C ALA A 305 -6.04 -12.64 -12.71
N LEU A 306 -7.05 -11.83 -13.01
CA LEU A 306 -8.40 -12.30 -13.33
C LEU A 306 -8.45 -12.98 -14.71
N LEU A 307 -7.80 -12.37 -15.70
CA LEU A 307 -7.74 -12.86 -17.07
C LEU A 307 -6.78 -14.05 -17.21
N GLY A 308 -5.72 -14.10 -16.40
CA GLY A 308 -4.70 -15.15 -16.47
C GLY A 308 -3.88 -15.12 -17.76
N ASP A 309 -3.90 -14.00 -18.49
CA ASP A 309 -3.27 -13.83 -19.80
C ASP A 309 -1.76 -13.54 -19.70
N ARG A 310 -1.33 -12.86 -18.64
CA ARG A 310 0.06 -12.45 -18.41
C ARG A 310 0.43 -12.31 -16.94
N GLY A 311 1.70 -12.51 -16.66
CA GLY A 311 2.31 -12.21 -15.37
C GLY A 311 2.62 -10.72 -15.23
N THR A 312 2.44 -10.16 -14.03
CA THR A 312 2.75 -8.77 -13.73
C THR A 312 3.70 -8.65 -12.54
N ARG A 313 4.73 -7.80 -12.68
CA ARG A 313 5.71 -7.54 -11.62
C ARG A 313 5.96 -6.03 -11.48
N PRO A 314 5.58 -5.44 -10.34
CA PRO A 314 5.91 -4.05 -10.04
C PRO A 314 7.43 -3.84 -10.06
N VAL A 315 7.86 -2.72 -10.65
CA VAL A 315 9.24 -2.24 -10.64
C VAL A 315 9.28 -1.02 -9.71
N SER A 316 10.31 -0.92 -8.88
CA SER A 316 10.43 0.13 -7.86
C SER A 316 11.88 0.59 -7.72
N GLY A 317 12.12 1.55 -6.83
CA GLY A 317 13.47 2.02 -6.51
C GLY A 317 14.00 3.09 -7.47
N PHE A 318 13.11 3.73 -8.22
CA PHE A 318 13.44 4.81 -9.14
C PHE A 318 14.01 6.01 -8.41
N SER A 319 15.11 6.53 -8.93
CA SER A 319 15.54 7.90 -8.66
C SER A 319 14.98 8.82 -9.75
N ALA A 320 14.86 10.11 -9.48
CA ALA A 320 14.61 11.10 -10.51
C ALA A 320 15.74 11.05 -11.54
N THR A 321 15.37 11.08 -12.82
CA THR A 321 16.29 11.08 -13.95
C THR A 321 15.94 12.24 -14.86
N GLY A 322 16.93 13.10 -15.11
CA GLY A 322 16.70 14.35 -15.86
C GLY A 322 15.68 15.24 -15.17
N ASP A 323 14.61 15.57 -15.90
CA ASP A 323 13.53 16.46 -15.48
C ASP A 323 12.28 15.72 -14.97
N ARG A 324 12.33 14.39 -14.85
CA ARG A 324 11.18 13.57 -14.41
C ARG A 324 11.51 12.62 -13.28
N TRP A 325 10.52 12.39 -12.43
CA TRP A 325 10.51 11.32 -11.44
C TRP A 325 9.54 10.23 -11.86
N ILE A 326 10.05 9.01 -12.07
CA ILE A 326 9.22 7.82 -12.31
C ILE A 326 8.63 7.40 -10.96
N LEU A 327 7.32 7.57 -10.82
CA LEU A 327 6.57 7.26 -9.60
C LEU A 327 6.40 5.76 -9.43
N HIS A 328 6.14 5.06 -10.54
CA HIS A 328 5.93 3.62 -10.55
C HIS A 328 6.13 3.04 -11.95
N ALA A 329 6.39 1.74 -12.03
CA ALA A 329 6.29 1.00 -13.28
C ALA A 329 5.85 -0.44 -13.05
N LEU A 330 5.28 -1.05 -14.08
CA LEU A 330 4.80 -2.41 -14.10
C LEU A 330 5.38 -3.14 -15.30
N ALA A 331 6.11 -4.22 -15.05
CA ALA A 331 6.64 -5.11 -16.08
C ALA A 331 5.67 -6.26 -16.31
N PHE A 332 5.42 -6.56 -17.59
CA PHE A 332 4.56 -7.65 -18.04
C PHE A 332 5.40 -8.79 -18.62
N LEU A 333 4.93 -10.01 -18.39
CA LEU A 333 5.52 -11.23 -18.90
C LEU A 333 4.40 -12.08 -19.48
N ASP A 334 4.38 -12.26 -20.81
CA ASP A 334 3.31 -13.07 -21.42
C ASP A 334 3.40 -14.53 -20.96
N SER A 335 2.28 -15.23 -20.99
CA SER A 335 2.24 -16.65 -20.64
C SER A 335 3.19 -17.48 -21.52
N PRO A 336 3.84 -18.53 -20.97
CA PRO A 336 4.72 -19.40 -21.76
C PRO A 336 3.98 -19.97 -22.98
N GLY A 337 4.49 -19.72 -24.19
CA GLY A 337 3.88 -20.16 -25.45
C GLY A 337 3.23 -19.07 -26.31
N GLY A 338 3.18 -17.82 -25.85
CA GLY A 338 2.83 -16.67 -26.70
C GLY A 338 3.88 -16.46 -27.81
N ALA A 339 3.42 -16.31 -29.05
CA ALA A 339 4.28 -15.99 -30.18
C ALA A 339 4.94 -14.61 -29.98
N ARG A 340 6.24 -14.53 -30.26
CA ARG A 340 6.98 -13.27 -30.39
C ARG A 340 6.76 -12.67 -31.77
#